data_AF-A0A373RXM2-F1
#
_entry.id   AF-A0A373RXM2-F1
#
_cell.length_a   1.000
_cell.length_b   1.000
_cell.length_c   1.000
_cell.angle_alpha   90.00
_cell.angle_beta   90.00
_cell.angle_gamma   90.00
#
_symmetry.space_group_name_H-M   'P 1'
#
loop_
_entity.id
_entity.type
_entity.pdbx_description
1 polymer ?
#
loop_
_entity_poly.entity_id
_entity_poly.type
_entity_poly.pdbx_seq_one_letter_code
_entity_poly.pdbx_strand_id
1 'polypeptide(L)'
;METVLLYQIKGTKTAVLLKPVLLKLGIRVRIVEPEQYLQSIGFLAGNKAFAESPEAYDGAGFDEPMMVMAGFSERKLDLFLTEMRRKKVPPIALKAIVTTQNQAWNSLQLYRELKEEHEKMKSYRK
;
A
#
# COMPACT_ATOMS: atom_id res chain seq x y z
N MET A 1 -15.28 2.18 2.04
CA MET A 1 -14.55 3.40 1.67
C MET A 1 -13.20 2.96 1.15
N GLU A 2 -12.81 3.39 -0.05
CA GLU A 2 -11.56 2.99 -0.69
C GLU A 2 -10.40 3.84 -0.19
N THR A 3 -9.34 3.17 0.24
CA THR A 3 -8.13 3.81 0.76
C THR A 3 -6.90 3.18 0.16
N VAL A 4 -5.94 3.99 -0.25
CA VAL A 4 -4.61 3.55 -0.67
C VAL A 4 -3.59 4.02 0.34
N LEU A 5 -2.86 3.07 0.90
CA LEU A 5 -1.75 3.30 1.81
C LEU A 5 -0.46 3.27 1.01
N LEU A 6 0.38 4.28 1.22
CA LEU A 6 1.60 4.48 0.48
C LEU A 6 2.78 4.62 1.44
N TYR A 7 3.81 3.82 1.18
CA TYR A 7 4.98 3.67 2.03
C TYR A 7 6.23 4.04 1.24
N GLN A 8 7.11 4.85 1.84
CA GLN A 8 8.42 5.19 1.25
C GLN A 8 8.32 5.75 -0.18
N ILE A 9 7.19 6.38 -0.51
CA ILE A 9 7.00 7.06 -1.80
C ILE A 9 7.14 8.57 -1.70
N LYS A 10 7.37 9.11 -0.49
CA LYS A 10 7.43 10.55 -0.24
C LYS A 10 8.58 11.14 -1.06
N GLY A 11 8.30 12.18 -1.85
CA GLY A 11 9.29 12.79 -2.74
C GLY A 11 9.56 12.06 -4.06
N THR A 12 8.92 10.92 -4.31
CA THR A 12 9.06 10.20 -5.59
C THR A 12 8.13 10.77 -6.68
N LYS A 13 8.53 10.63 -7.96
CA LYS A 13 7.67 10.93 -9.11
C LYS A 13 6.36 10.12 -9.07
N THR A 14 6.42 8.90 -8.52
CA THR A 14 5.25 8.04 -8.32
C THR A 14 4.18 8.73 -7.48
N ALA A 15 4.52 9.27 -6.31
CA ALA A 15 3.55 9.97 -5.46
C ALA A 15 2.90 11.17 -6.16
N VAL A 16 3.69 11.95 -6.91
CA VAL A 16 3.22 13.14 -7.63
C VAL A 16 2.21 12.77 -8.72
N LEU A 17 2.45 11.67 -9.44
CA LEU A 17 1.54 11.20 -10.50
C LEU A 17 0.34 10.42 -9.95
N LEU A 18 0.50 9.71 -8.83
CA LEU A 18 -0.53 8.89 -8.22
C LEU A 18 -1.61 9.73 -7.51
N LYS A 19 -1.21 10.80 -6.80
CA LYS A 19 -2.13 11.66 -6.04
C LYS A 19 -3.28 12.20 -6.91
N PRO A 20 -3.05 12.79 -8.10
CA PRO A 20 -4.13 13.23 -8.99
C PRO A 20 -5.04 12.10 -9.47
N VAL A 21 -4.49 10.90 -9.72
CA VAL A 21 -5.28 9.73 -10.15
C VAL A 21 -6.23 9.30 -9.04
N LEU A 22 -5.72 9.18 -7.82
CA LEU A 22 -6.52 8.80 -6.65
C LEU A 22 -7.61 9.84 -6.38
N LEU A 23 -7.27 11.14 -6.45
CA LEU A 23 -8.22 12.23 -6.26
C LEU A 23 -9.34 12.20 -7.31
N LYS A 24 -8.99 12.01 -8.59
CA LYS A 24 -9.95 11.91 -9.70
C LYS A 24 -10.92 10.74 -9.52
N LEU A 25 -10.46 9.64 -8.93
CA LEU A 25 -11.27 8.45 -8.66
C LEU A 25 -12.00 8.50 -7.31
N GLY A 26 -11.85 9.59 -6.54
CA GLY A 26 -12.46 9.74 -5.21
C GLY A 26 -11.91 8.77 -4.16
N ILE A 27 -10.67 8.28 -4.36
CA ILE A 27 -10.01 7.33 -3.47
C ILE A 27 -9.20 8.10 -2.44
N ARG A 28 -9.28 7.70 -1.16
CA ARG A 28 -8.44 8.30 -0.13
C ARG A 28 -7.00 7.86 -0.30
N VAL A 29 -6.09 8.80 -0.09
CA VAL A 29 -4.66 8.51 0.02
C VAL A 29 -4.20 8.73 1.45
N ARG A 30 -3.43 7.78 1.99
CA ARG A 30 -2.74 7.93 3.27
C ARG A 30 -1.29 7.54 3.09
N ILE A 31 -0.40 8.45 3.48
CA ILE A 31 1.04 8.17 3.55
C ILE A 31 1.30 7.60 4.93
N VAL A 32 1.94 6.44 4.97
CA VAL A 32 2.27 5.74 6.22
C VAL A 32 3.74 5.99 6.52
N GLU A 33 3.99 6.70 7.61
CA GLU A 33 5.35 6.97 8.11
C GLU A 33 5.86 5.74 8.89
N PRO A 34 7.20 5.57 9.02
CA PRO A 34 7.80 4.43 9.73
C PRO A 34 7.20 4.18 11.10
N GLU A 35 6.99 5.23 11.89
CA GLU A 35 6.37 5.18 13.23
C GLU A 35 5.04 4.43 13.27
N GLN A 36 4.28 4.44 12.16
CA GLN A 36 2.97 3.80 12.05
C GLN A 36 3.05 2.34 11.56
N TYR A 37 4.25 1.78 11.35
CA TYR A 37 4.39 0.44 10.77
C TYR A 37 3.88 -0.68 11.66
N LEU A 38 3.84 -0.46 12.98
CA LEU A 38 3.23 -1.40 13.94
C LEU A 38 1.70 -1.32 13.95
N GLN A 39 1.09 -0.31 13.33
CA GLN A 39 -0.36 -0.25 13.20
C GLN A 39 -0.86 -1.31 12.22
N SER A 40 -2.05 -1.84 12.50
CA SER A 40 -2.71 -2.78 11.60
C SER A 40 -3.10 -2.13 10.29
N ILE A 41 -3.01 -2.87 9.19
CA ILE A 41 -3.40 -2.41 7.85
C ILE A 41 -4.87 -1.99 7.84
N GLY A 42 -5.73 -2.70 8.55
CA GLY A 42 -7.14 -2.36 8.73
C GLY A 42 -7.33 -0.99 9.37
N PHE A 43 -6.63 -0.71 10.48
CA PHE A 43 -6.68 0.62 11.11
C PHE A 43 -6.15 1.72 10.19
N LEU A 44 -5.02 1.47 9.52
CA LEU A 44 -4.43 2.42 8.57
C LEU A 44 -5.40 2.72 7.41
N ALA A 45 -6.11 1.71 6.92
CA ALA A 45 -7.15 1.83 5.90
C ALA A 45 -8.42 2.59 6.36
N GLY A 46 -8.54 2.88 7.66
CA GLY A 46 -9.66 3.59 8.27
C GLY A 46 -10.76 2.67 8.81
N ASN A 47 -10.47 1.38 9.00
CA ASN A 47 -11.40 0.46 9.63
C ASN A 47 -11.38 0.63 11.15
N LYS A 48 -12.49 1.15 11.71
CA LYS A 48 -12.67 1.40 13.14
C LYS A 48 -12.74 0.13 14.00
N ALA A 49 -12.84 -1.05 13.39
CA ALA A 49 -12.82 -2.32 14.11
C ALA A 49 -11.44 -2.66 14.68
N PHE A 50 -10.37 -2.03 14.17
CA PHE A 50 -9.02 -2.24 14.64
C PHE A 50 -8.60 -1.14 15.61
N ALA A 51 -7.97 -1.54 16.71
CA ALA A 51 -7.38 -0.60 17.66
C ALA A 51 -6.07 -0.04 17.09
N GLU A 52 -5.76 1.19 17.48
CA GLU A 52 -4.44 1.77 17.28
C GLU A 52 -3.41 1.03 18.13
N SER A 53 -2.25 0.74 17.54
CA SER A 53 -1.13 0.22 18.33
C SER A 53 -0.56 1.39 19.15
N PRO A 54 -0.42 1.25 20.48
CA PRO A 54 0.22 2.27 21.32
C PRO A 54 1.73 2.37 21.06
N GLU A 55 2.31 1.34 20.44
CA GLU A 55 3.72 1.27 20.11
C GLU A 55 3.98 1.93 18.75
N ALA A 56 4.89 2.91 18.75
CA ALA A 56 5.46 3.47 17.54
C ALA A 56 6.69 2.65 17.14
N TYR A 57 6.83 2.39 15.84
CA TYR A 57 8.02 1.73 15.32
C TYR A 57 9.21 2.71 15.30
N ASP A 58 10.32 2.34 15.92
CA ASP A 58 11.56 3.13 15.97
C ASP A 58 12.68 2.59 15.05
N GLY A 59 12.40 1.52 14.30
CA GLY A 59 13.35 0.91 13.39
C GLY A 59 13.46 1.62 12.03
N ALA A 60 14.30 1.04 11.16
CA ALA A 60 14.51 1.56 9.82
C ALA A 60 13.26 1.44 8.95
N GLY A 61 12.99 2.47 8.15
CA GLY A 61 11.94 2.43 7.12
C GLY A 61 12.19 1.35 6.06
N PHE A 62 11.19 1.11 5.19
CA PHE A 62 11.39 0.18 4.08
C PHE A 62 12.37 0.72 3.05
N ASP A 63 13.18 -0.16 2.47
CA ASP A 63 14.12 0.21 1.40
C ASP A 63 13.42 0.42 0.06
N GLU A 64 12.26 -0.22 -0.12
CA GLU A 64 11.50 -0.22 -1.36
C GLU A 64 10.11 0.42 -1.18
N PRO A 65 9.61 1.17 -2.18
CA PRO A 65 8.28 1.73 -2.14
C PRO A 65 7.23 0.63 -2.16
N MET A 66 6.22 0.76 -1.29
CA MET A 66 5.11 -0.19 -1.18
C MET A 66 3.75 0.52 -1.28
N MET A 67 2.78 -0.16 -1.90
CA MET A 67 1.41 0.33 -2.06
C MET A 67 0.39 -0.72 -1.62
N VAL A 68 -0.52 -0.35 -0.72
CA VAL A 68 -1.57 -1.24 -0.23
C VAL A 68 -2.93 -0.65 -0.56
N MET A 69 -3.79 -1.43 -1.18
CA MET A 69 -5.10 -1.01 -1.70
C MET A 69 -6.22 -1.65 -0.86
N ALA A 70 -7.01 -0.84 -0.17
CA ALA A 70 -8.03 -1.29 0.76
C ALA A 70 -9.45 -0.96 0.27
N GLY A 71 -10.36 -1.93 0.36
CA GLY A 71 -11.79 -1.74 0.08
C GLY A 71 -12.13 -1.54 -1.40
N PHE A 72 -11.22 -1.90 -2.31
CA PHE A 72 -11.45 -1.81 -3.75
C PHE A 72 -12.38 -2.93 -4.24
N SER A 73 -13.36 -2.56 -5.06
CA SER A 73 -14.02 -3.53 -5.94
C SER A 73 -13.13 -3.84 -7.14
N GLU A 74 -13.30 -5.02 -7.73
CA GLU A 74 -12.55 -5.46 -8.93
C GLU A 74 -12.62 -4.42 -10.06
N ARG A 75 -13.81 -3.89 -10.35
CA ARG A 75 -14.01 -2.83 -11.35
C ARG A 75 -13.26 -1.54 -11.04
N LYS A 76 -13.25 -1.10 -9.77
CA LYS A 76 -12.52 0.12 -9.37
C LYS A 76 -11.02 -0.10 -9.40
N LEU A 77 -10.56 -1.29 -9.01
CA LEU A 77 -9.16 -1.67 -9.07
C LEU A 77 -8.65 -1.61 -10.51
N ASP A 78 -9.37 -2.22 -11.45
CA ASP A 78 -8.99 -2.20 -12.86
C ASP A 78 -8.95 -0.80 -13.45
N LEU A 79 -9.93 0.04 -13.09
CA LEU A 79 -9.94 1.45 -13.49
C LEU A 79 -8.73 2.20 -12.91
N PHE A 80 -8.40 1.96 -11.65
CA PHE A 80 -7.24 2.55 -10.98
C PHE A 80 -5.92 2.13 -11.65
N LEU A 81 -5.73 0.83 -11.88
CA LEU A 81 -4.54 0.29 -12.57
C LEU A 81 -4.43 0.84 -14.00
N THR A 82 -5.56 1.00 -14.69
CA THR A 82 -5.60 1.57 -16.04
C THR A 82 -5.19 3.06 -16.05
N GLU A 83 -5.72 3.86 -15.13
CA GLU A 83 -5.33 5.27 -15.02
C GLU A 83 -3.85 5.42 -14.61
N MET A 84 -3.32 4.55 -13.74
CA MET A 84 -1.89 4.51 -13.43
C MET A 84 -1.03 4.24 -14.68
N ARG A 85 -1.39 3.22 -15.48
CA ARG A 85 -0.69 2.92 -16.75
C ARG A 85 -0.75 4.10 -17.70
N ARG A 86 -1.93 4.71 -17.85
CA ARG A 86 -2.14 5.89 -18.71
C ARG A 86 -1.30 7.09 -18.29
N LYS A 87 -1.16 7.33 -16.97
CA LYS A 87 -0.31 8.38 -16.41
C LYS A 87 1.18 8.02 -16.36
N LYS A 88 1.56 6.84 -16.86
CA LYS A 88 2.94 6.34 -16.85
C LYS A 88 3.55 6.39 -15.45
N VAL A 89 2.74 6.05 -14.44
CA VAL A 89 3.22 5.95 -13.06
C VAL A 89 4.29 4.86 -13.01
N PRO A 90 5.47 5.12 -12.43
CA PRO A 90 6.50 4.10 -12.30
C PRO A 90 5.96 2.85 -11.60
N PRO A 91 6.35 1.64 -12.04
CA PRO A 91 5.87 0.41 -11.44
C PRO A 91 6.32 0.33 -9.98
N ILE A 92 5.37 0.10 -9.08
CA ILE A 92 5.65 -0.24 -7.69
C ILE A 92 5.71 -1.77 -7.62
N ALA A 93 6.87 -2.29 -7.22
CA ALA A 93 7.10 -3.73 -7.11
C ALA A 93 6.24 -4.35 -6.01
N LEU A 94 6.30 -3.77 -4.81
CA LEU A 94 5.59 -4.25 -3.63
C LEU A 94 4.19 -3.65 -3.60
N LYS A 95 3.19 -4.47 -3.91
CA LYS A 95 1.79 -4.05 -3.87
C LYS A 95 0.90 -5.15 -3.33
N ALA A 96 -0.05 -4.79 -2.47
CA ALA A 96 -1.03 -5.71 -1.90
C ALA A 96 -2.45 -5.15 -1.98
N ILE A 97 -3.42 -6.05 -1.98
CA ILE A 97 -4.83 -5.74 -1.73
C ILE A 97 -5.14 -6.16 -0.30
N VAL A 98 -5.87 -5.32 0.44
CA VAL A 98 -6.32 -5.67 1.79
C VAL A 98 -7.40 -6.74 1.70
N THR A 99 -7.13 -7.88 2.33
CA THR A 99 -8.02 -9.03 2.48
C THR A 99 -8.37 -9.23 3.94
N THR A 100 -9.31 -10.13 4.21
CA THR A 100 -9.67 -10.51 5.58
C THR A 100 -8.51 -11.13 6.35
N GLN A 101 -7.53 -11.71 5.66
CA GLN A 101 -6.36 -12.33 6.26
C GLN A 101 -5.28 -11.30 6.64
N ASN A 102 -5.01 -10.32 5.77
CA ASN A 102 -3.93 -9.36 6.00
C ASN A 102 -4.36 -8.05 6.66
N GLN A 103 -5.66 -7.76 6.78
CA GLN A 103 -6.15 -6.55 7.45
C GLN A 103 -5.72 -6.46 8.92
N ALA A 104 -5.53 -7.61 9.58
CA ALA A 104 -5.07 -7.69 10.96
C ALA A 104 -3.54 -7.58 11.08
N TRP A 105 -2.82 -7.72 9.97
CA TRP A 105 -1.36 -7.66 9.96
C TRP A 105 -0.90 -6.22 10.11
N ASN A 106 0.33 -6.07 10.60
CA ASN A 106 1.01 -4.79 10.58
C ASN A 106 1.78 -4.60 9.26
N SER A 107 2.32 -3.40 9.05
CA SER A 107 3.00 -3.07 7.79
C SER A 107 4.30 -3.86 7.61
N LEU A 108 4.98 -4.22 8.70
CA LEU A 108 6.22 -5.00 8.67
C LEU A 108 5.97 -6.44 8.19
N GLN A 109 4.91 -7.08 8.71
CA GLN A 109 4.50 -8.42 8.31
C GLN A 109 4.12 -8.46 6.83
N LEU A 110 3.28 -7.51 6.39
CA LEU A 110 2.87 -7.43 5.00
C LEU A 110 4.07 -7.17 4.07
N TYR A 111 5.01 -6.33 4.47
CA TYR A 111 6.22 -6.05 3.70
C TYR A 111 7.09 -7.30 3.54
N ARG A 112 7.29 -8.08 4.60
CA ARG A 112 8.06 -9.34 4.54
C ARG A 112 7.41 -10.34 3.58
N GLU A 113 6.10 -10.56 3.71
CA GLU A 113 5.36 -11.48 2.83
C GLU A 113 5.49 -11.06 1.36
N LEU A 114 5.26 -9.77 1.07
CA LEU A 114 5.38 -9.25 -0.29
C LEU A 114 6.79 -9.38 -0.85
N LYS A 115 7.81 -9.21 -0.01
CA LYS A 115 9.20 -9.36 -0.43
C LYS A 115 9.52 -10.82 -0.76
N GLU A 116 9.07 -11.76 0.07
CA GLU A 116 9.21 -13.19 -0.20
C GLU A 116 8.47 -13.63 -1.46
N GLU A 117 7.23 -13.18 -1.65
CA GLU A 117 6.46 -13.44 -2.88
C GLU A 117 7.17 -12.86 -4.11
N HIS A 118 7.66 -11.63 -4.02
CA HIS A 118 8.35 -10.97 -5.12
C HIS A 118 9.67 -11.65 -5.48
N GLU A 119 10.44 -12.13 -4.49
CA GLU A 119 11.64 -12.92 -4.72
C GLU A 119 11.32 -14.27 -5.38
N LYS A 120 10.29 -14.98 -4.91
CA LYS A 120 9.82 -16.22 -5.53
C LYS A 120 9.38 -15.98 -6.98
N MET A 121 8.58 -14.95 -7.25
CA MET A 121 8.12 -14.61 -8.60
C MET A 121 9.27 -14.19 -9.54
N LYS A 122 10.31 -13.52 -9.02
CA LYS A 122 11.53 -13.24 -9.80
C LYS A 122 12.26 -14.53 -10.16
N SER A 123 12.29 -15.50 -9.25
CA SER A 123 12.92 -16.81 -9.50
C SER A 123 12.20 -17.64 -10.55
N TYR A 124 10.87 -17.51 -10.69
CA TYR A 124 10.08 -18.22 -11.72
C TYR A 124 10.17 -17.62 -13.13
N ARG A 125 10.72 -16.40 -13.28
CA ARG A 125 10.92 -15.74 -14.60
C ARG A 125 12.32 -15.99 -15.19
N LYS A 126 13.10 -16.91 -14.63
CA LYS A 126 14.40 -17.35 -15.15
C LYS A 126 14.23 -18.66 -15.89
#